data_AF-S7J2J2-F1
#
_entry.id   AF-S7J2J2-F1
#
_cell.length_a   1.000
_cell.length_b   1.000
_cell.length_c   1.000
_cell.angle_alpha   90.00
_cell.angle_beta   90.00
_cell.angle_gamma   90.00
#
_symmetry.space_group_name_H-M   'P 1'
#
loop_
_entity.id
_entity.type
_entity.pdbx_description
1 polymer ?
#
loop_
_entity_poly.entity_id
_entity_poly.type
_entity_poly.pdbx_seq_one_letter_code
_entity_poly.pdbx_strand_id
1 'polypeptide(L)'
;MRVDESRNASLDLNISKYAVNYRTGSLGHCIAEVYSSMALSNIFARLSLVLCSLVSCCGTIKICLLLQMVIISLSLALSAVICFLLLPVKLLFLGLSLLCSVNKSEKHLELLQLGKFKNEQNALTWNKSAILNFLLKSEFVTCMSPSALSLAPQGAEFFNCLTNASAETECDFLSLEKCICDLGAWNPGWQKIKDYFSELTSKYDNSHPDRNTLPVFLNSLHIALLDSSIPQDKKRQGLDEISSYSEVCVPTWAESIFRVTHRFYSKGNSAEEQLLIWLQMVKEEILLGKQLSLGESHDWHQINGVKKEYGKQLGLNTVHISENLSSLTLRQTSSLPRYLRDYYTLANRFLKDYSRSRSAIVYFVYSAFLSAEASIQTSIRTYLSEIVARETGLSGASVAEILTECFYNENYELKEEAITYLLYKMGVLLAF
;
A
#
# COMPACT_ATOMS: atom_id res chain seq x y z
N MET A 1 18.57 -43.90 9.76
CA MET A 1 18.02 -44.38 8.47
C MET A 1 16.65 -43.73 8.34
N ARG A 2 16.47 -42.54 7.73
CA ARG A 2 16.55 -42.18 6.30
C ARG A 2 15.82 -43.15 5.38
N VAL A 3 14.65 -42.74 4.86
CA VAL A 3 14.28 -42.43 3.45
C VAL A 3 12.90 -41.75 3.52
N ASP A 4 12.81 -40.43 3.37
CA ASP A 4 12.33 -39.69 2.18
C ASP A 4 10.85 -39.95 1.78
N GLU A 5 9.95 -39.10 2.28
CA GLU A 5 8.68 -38.75 1.61
C GLU A 5 8.57 -37.21 1.54
N SER A 6 9.40 -36.64 0.67
CA SER A 6 9.19 -35.31 0.10
C SER A 6 8.84 -35.48 -1.37
N ARG A 7 7.96 -34.59 -1.88
CA ARG A 7 7.45 -34.46 -3.26
C ARG A 7 6.07 -35.10 -3.51
N ASN A 8 5.03 -34.28 -3.38
CA ASN A 8 4.09 -33.96 -4.47
C ASN A 8 2.86 -33.21 -3.90
N ALA A 9 2.97 -31.89 -3.78
CA ALA A 9 1.82 -30.99 -3.69
C ALA A 9 2.23 -29.58 -4.11
N SER A 10 2.80 -29.46 -5.31
CA SER A 10 3.02 -28.18 -5.99
C SER A 10 2.48 -28.30 -7.41
N LEU A 11 1.18 -28.09 -7.58
CA LEU A 11 0.59 -27.90 -8.91
C LEU A 11 -0.59 -26.93 -8.81
N ASP A 12 -0.37 -25.77 -9.44
CA ASP A 12 -1.33 -24.94 -10.18
C ASP A 12 -2.58 -24.42 -9.49
N LEU A 13 -2.39 -23.29 -8.79
CA LEU A 13 -3.40 -22.24 -8.61
C LEU A 13 -2.91 -20.93 -9.26
N ASN A 14 -2.54 -21.03 -10.54
CA ASN A 14 -2.32 -19.88 -11.41
C ASN A 14 -3.26 -20.05 -12.60
N ILE A 15 -4.44 -19.42 -12.54
CA ILE A 15 -5.30 -18.93 -13.65
C ILE A 15 -6.59 -18.43 -12.95
N SER A 16 -6.58 -17.20 -12.45
CA SER A 16 -7.78 -16.36 -12.19
C SER A 16 -7.44 -14.94 -11.72
N LYS A 17 -6.16 -14.61 -11.46
CA LYS A 17 -5.73 -13.21 -11.39
C LYS A 17 -6.05 -12.55 -12.74
N TYR A 18 -6.60 -11.33 -12.68
CA TYR A 18 -7.16 -10.53 -13.77
C TYR A 18 -8.65 -10.73 -14.08
N ALA A 19 -9.49 -10.35 -13.11
CA ALA A 19 -10.74 -9.66 -13.39
C ALA A 19 -10.71 -8.31 -12.66
N VAL A 20 -10.00 -7.33 -13.22
CA VAL A 20 -10.12 -5.93 -12.82
C VAL A 20 -11.46 -5.46 -13.35
N ASN A 21 -12.35 -5.06 -12.44
CA ASN A 21 -13.61 -4.38 -12.76
C ASN A 21 -13.31 -3.02 -13.39
N TYR A 22 -12.99 -3.02 -14.68
CA TYR A 22 -13.17 -1.85 -15.52
C TYR A 22 -14.69 -1.68 -15.73
N ARG A 23 -15.19 -0.46 -15.52
CA ARG A 23 -16.45 -0.03 -16.15
C ARG A 23 -16.21 0.03 -17.67
N THR A 24 -16.19 -1.13 -18.31
CA THR A 24 -16.61 -1.27 -19.69
C THR A 24 -18.03 -1.81 -19.64
N GLY A 25 -18.89 -1.37 -20.57
CA GLY A 25 -20.32 -1.68 -20.57
C GLY A 25 -20.62 -3.18 -20.50
N SER A 26 -21.91 -3.54 -20.38
CA SER A 26 -22.45 -4.90 -20.15
C SER A 26 -21.75 -6.06 -20.86
N LEU A 27 -21.06 -5.83 -21.98
CA LEU A 27 -20.23 -6.79 -22.69
C LEU A 27 -19.00 -7.29 -21.90
N GLY A 28 -18.31 -6.44 -21.13
CA GLY A 28 -17.11 -6.84 -20.37
C GLY A 28 -17.41 -7.80 -19.23
N HIS A 29 -18.54 -7.59 -18.55
CA HIS A 29 -19.05 -8.49 -17.53
C HIS A 29 -19.51 -9.82 -18.14
N CYS A 30 -20.25 -9.79 -19.25
CA CYS A 30 -20.62 -11.01 -19.99
C CYS A 30 -19.40 -11.83 -20.43
N ILE A 31 -18.31 -11.19 -20.85
CA ILE A 31 -17.10 -11.90 -21.31
C ILE A 31 -16.32 -12.49 -20.13
N ALA A 32 -16.17 -11.77 -19.01
CA ALA A 32 -15.54 -12.32 -17.81
C ALA A 32 -16.34 -13.47 -17.20
N GLU A 33 -17.67 -13.38 -17.25
CA GLU A 33 -18.60 -14.41 -16.80
C GLU A 33 -18.54 -15.63 -17.74
N VAL A 34 -18.50 -15.44 -19.06
CA VAL A 34 -18.24 -16.50 -20.05
C VAL A 34 -16.86 -17.13 -19.85
N TYR A 35 -15.81 -16.37 -19.55
CA TYR A 35 -14.47 -16.89 -19.27
C TYR A 35 -14.41 -17.69 -17.96
N SER A 36 -15.13 -17.24 -16.93
CA SER A 36 -15.23 -17.96 -15.65
C SER A 36 -16.09 -19.22 -15.77
N SER A 37 -17.14 -19.19 -16.60
CA SER A 37 -17.97 -20.36 -16.90
C SER A 37 -17.28 -21.33 -17.86
N MET A 38 -16.38 -20.83 -18.71
CA MET A 38 -15.49 -21.60 -19.58
C MET A 38 -14.22 -22.07 -18.87
N ALA A 39 -14.04 -21.80 -17.58
CA ALA A 39 -12.94 -22.37 -16.82
C ALA A 39 -13.03 -23.90 -16.95
N LEU A 40 -12.18 -24.44 -17.82
CA LEU A 40 -12.11 -25.85 -18.21
C LEU A 40 -12.05 -26.77 -16.98
N SER A 41 -11.62 -26.27 -15.81
CA SER A 41 -11.65 -26.97 -14.53
C SER A 41 -13.06 -27.43 -14.11
N ASN A 42 -14.12 -26.64 -14.33
CA ASN A 42 -15.49 -27.02 -13.94
C ASN A 42 -16.11 -28.04 -14.89
N ILE A 43 -15.86 -27.92 -16.20
CA ILE A 43 -16.30 -28.90 -17.20
C ILE A 43 -15.52 -30.20 -17.02
N PHE A 44 -14.20 -30.11 -16.81
CA PHE A 44 -13.32 -31.25 -16.55
C PHE A 44 -13.64 -31.96 -15.23
N ALA A 45 -13.92 -31.22 -14.16
CA ALA A 45 -14.32 -31.80 -12.87
C ALA A 45 -15.68 -32.50 -12.96
N ARG A 46 -16.64 -31.96 -13.73
CA ARG A 46 -17.94 -32.62 -13.94
C ARG A 46 -17.82 -33.85 -14.84
N LEU A 47 -17.02 -33.77 -15.91
CA LEU A 47 -16.74 -34.91 -16.78
C LEU A 47 -15.97 -36.02 -16.04
N SER A 48 -15.00 -35.68 -15.19
CA SER A 48 -14.27 -36.67 -14.39
C SER A 48 -15.17 -37.34 -13.38
N LEU A 49 -16.09 -36.61 -12.74
CA LEU A 49 -17.10 -37.18 -11.84
C LEU A 49 -18.05 -38.15 -12.55
N VAL A 50 -18.57 -37.77 -13.72
CA VAL A 50 -19.46 -38.63 -14.52
C VAL A 50 -18.70 -39.87 -15.03
N LEU A 51 -17.45 -39.72 -15.46
CA LEU A 51 -16.62 -40.83 -15.91
C LEU A 51 -16.26 -41.76 -14.75
N CYS A 52 -15.89 -41.24 -13.57
CA CYS A 52 -15.65 -42.05 -12.38
C CYS A 52 -16.88 -42.87 -12.00
N SER A 53 -18.09 -42.32 -12.14
CA SER A 53 -19.34 -43.05 -11.89
C SER A 53 -19.63 -44.17 -12.91
N LEU A 54 -19.20 -44.00 -14.16
CA LEU A 54 -19.34 -45.01 -15.21
C LEU A 54 -18.32 -46.16 -15.05
N VAL A 55 -17.09 -45.84 -14.62
CA VAL A 55 -16.05 -46.85 -14.35
C VAL A 55 -16.41 -47.75 -13.18
N SER A 56 -17.13 -47.25 -12.17
CA SER A 56 -17.63 -48.08 -11.06
C SER A 56 -18.71 -49.09 -11.48
N CYS A 57 -19.37 -48.91 -12.63
CA CYS A 57 -20.45 -49.80 -13.10
C CYS A 57 -20.00 -50.89 -14.08
N CYS A 58 -18.89 -50.73 -14.78
CA CYS A 58 -18.42 -51.68 -15.79
C CYS A 58 -17.05 -52.26 -15.39
N GLY A 59 -17.03 -53.50 -14.87
CA GLY A 59 -15.84 -54.20 -14.35
C GLY A 59 -14.71 -54.52 -15.35
N THR A 60 -14.61 -53.82 -16.48
CA THR A 60 -13.56 -53.97 -17.49
C THR A 60 -12.64 -52.75 -17.51
N ILE A 61 -11.75 -52.71 -16.51
CA ILE A 61 -10.81 -51.60 -16.20
C ILE A 61 -9.99 -51.15 -17.43
N LYS A 62 -9.61 -52.06 -18.34
CA LYS A 62 -8.76 -51.74 -19.50
C LYS A 62 -9.47 -50.90 -20.57
N ILE A 63 -10.74 -51.14 -20.86
CA ILE A 63 -11.51 -50.38 -21.87
C ILE A 63 -11.82 -48.98 -21.33
N CYS A 64 -12.14 -48.89 -20.03
CA CYS A 64 -12.40 -47.62 -19.36
C CYS A 64 -11.18 -46.69 -19.35
N LEU A 65 -9.99 -47.21 -19.04
CA LEU A 65 -8.75 -46.42 -19.06
C LEU A 65 -8.42 -45.91 -20.47
N LEU A 66 -8.63 -46.74 -21.49
CA LEU A 66 -8.39 -46.35 -22.89
C LEU A 66 -9.35 -45.24 -23.32
N LEU A 67 -10.63 -45.36 -22.96
CA LEU A 67 -11.64 -44.33 -23.24
C LEU A 67 -11.33 -43.02 -22.50
N GLN A 68 -10.88 -43.11 -21.24
CA GLN A 68 -10.49 -41.96 -20.44
C GLN A 68 -9.28 -41.23 -21.04
N MET A 69 -8.27 -41.97 -21.51
CA MET A 69 -7.10 -41.39 -22.18
C MET A 69 -7.48 -40.71 -23.51
N VAL A 70 -8.40 -41.28 -24.28
CA VAL A 70 -8.90 -40.67 -25.52
C VAL A 70 -9.67 -39.38 -25.23
N ILE A 71 -10.56 -39.38 -24.22
CA ILE A 71 -11.33 -38.19 -23.84
C ILE A 71 -10.42 -37.07 -23.33
N ILE A 72 -9.44 -37.41 -22.48
CA ILE A 72 -8.44 -36.46 -21.99
C ILE A 72 -7.65 -35.87 -23.17
N SER A 73 -7.19 -36.72 -24.10
CA SER A 73 -6.43 -36.27 -25.27
C SER A 73 -7.26 -35.37 -26.19
N LEU A 74 -8.53 -35.70 -26.42
CA LEU A 74 -9.45 -34.85 -27.20
C LEU A 74 -9.72 -33.52 -26.51
N SER A 75 -9.90 -33.52 -25.19
CA SER A 75 -10.14 -32.29 -24.41
C SER A 75 -8.93 -31.36 -24.41
N LEU A 76 -7.72 -31.91 -24.32
CA LEU A 76 -6.47 -31.17 -24.43
C LEU A 76 -6.30 -30.59 -25.84
N ALA A 77 -6.58 -31.37 -26.88
CA ALA A 77 -6.51 -30.91 -28.27
C ALA A 77 -7.53 -29.78 -28.54
N LEU A 78 -8.78 -29.93 -28.09
CA LEU A 78 -9.80 -28.88 -28.23
C LEU A 78 -9.41 -27.61 -27.47
N SER A 79 -8.90 -27.76 -26.24
CA SER A 79 -8.44 -26.62 -25.44
C SER A 79 -7.29 -25.90 -26.12
N ALA A 80 -6.34 -26.63 -26.72
CA ALA A 80 -5.24 -26.04 -27.47
C ALA A 80 -5.76 -25.25 -28.68
N VAL A 81 -6.69 -25.82 -29.45
CA VAL A 81 -7.30 -25.15 -30.61
C VAL A 81 -8.04 -23.87 -30.20
N ILE A 82 -8.82 -23.91 -29.11
CA ILE A 82 -9.53 -22.73 -28.58
C ILE A 82 -8.53 -21.66 -28.12
N CYS A 83 -7.47 -22.05 -27.42
CA CYS A 83 -6.41 -21.12 -27.02
C CYS A 83 -5.73 -20.46 -28.23
N PHE A 84 -5.44 -21.22 -29.29
CA PHE A 84 -4.87 -20.69 -30.53
C PHE A 84 -5.82 -19.73 -31.25
N LEU A 85 -7.13 -20.01 -31.26
CA LEU A 85 -8.14 -19.14 -31.87
C LEU A 85 -8.40 -17.86 -31.05
N LEU A 86 -8.28 -17.93 -29.72
CA LEU A 86 -8.47 -16.79 -28.82
C LEU A 86 -7.21 -15.92 -28.66
N LEU A 87 -6.03 -16.45 -28.97
CA LEU A 87 -4.77 -15.70 -28.96
C LEU A 87 -4.80 -14.43 -29.84
N PRO A 88 -5.23 -14.48 -31.12
CA PRO A 88 -5.31 -13.27 -31.96
C PRO A 88 -6.32 -12.25 -31.43
N VAL A 89 -7.43 -12.71 -30.83
CA VAL A 89 -8.42 -11.82 -30.19
C VAL A 89 -7.80 -11.12 -28.98
N LYS A 90 -7.08 -11.87 -28.14
CA LYS A 90 -6.36 -11.31 -26.98
C LYS A 90 -5.28 -10.32 -27.41
N LEU A 91 -4.53 -10.60 -28.48
CA LEU A 91 -3.52 -9.71 -29.05
C LEU A 91 -4.15 -8.44 -29.64
N LEU A 92 -5.30 -8.55 -30.31
CA LEU A 92 -6.07 -7.40 -30.79
C LEU A 92 -6.53 -6.50 -29.64
N PHE A 93 -7.07 -7.07 -28.55
CA PHE A 93 -7.45 -6.29 -27.37
C PHE A 93 -6.24 -5.67 -26.67
N LEU A 94 -5.11 -6.39 -26.58
CA LEU A 94 -3.89 -5.83 -26.03
C LEU A 94 -3.40 -4.65 -26.87
N GLY A 95 -3.41 -4.80 -28.21
CA GLY A 95 -3.07 -3.74 -29.17
C GLY A 95 -4.00 -2.53 -29.09
N LEU A 96 -5.32 -2.74 -28.97
CA LEU A 96 -6.29 -1.68 -28.75
C LEU A 96 -6.11 -0.99 -27.39
N SER A 97 -5.78 -1.75 -26.33
CA SER A 97 -5.50 -1.17 -25.01
C SER A 97 -4.20 -0.35 -25.01
N LEU A 98 -3.18 -0.78 -25.75
CA LEU A 98 -1.93 -0.05 -25.95
C LEU A 98 -2.18 1.23 -26.78
N LEU A 99 -2.95 1.15 -27.86
CA LEU A 99 -3.33 2.31 -28.67
C LEU A 99 -4.20 3.33 -27.90
N CYS A 100 -5.07 2.87 -26.99
CA CYS A 100 -5.87 3.74 -26.13
C CYS A 100 -5.09 4.31 -24.93
N SER A 101 -4.03 3.63 -24.48
CA SER A 101 -3.20 4.08 -23.36
C SER A 101 -2.11 5.06 -23.80
N VAL A 102 -1.56 4.90 -25.01
CA VAL A 102 -0.54 5.80 -25.57
C VAL A 102 -1.15 7.19 -25.88
N ASN A 103 -2.41 7.26 -26.34
CA ASN A 103 -3.03 8.53 -26.73
C ASN A 103 -3.59 9.39 -25.58
N LYS A 104 -3.65 8.89 -24.34
CA LYS A 104 -4.25 9.65 -23.22
C LYS A 104 -3.23 10.36 -22.32
N SER A 105 -1.97 9.93 -22.30
CA SER A 105 -0.93 10.60 -21.50
C SER A 105 -0.17 11.68 -22.27
N GLU A 106 0.01 11.53 -23.59
CA GLU A 106 0.81 12.49 -24.37
C GLU A 106 0.07 13.79 -24.71
N LYS A 107 -1.27 13.76 -24.91
CA LYS A 107 -2.02 14.95 -25.34
C LYS A 107 -2.11 16.08 -24.31
N HIS A 108 -1.92 15.80 -23.02
CA HIS A 108 -1.82 16.87 -22.00
C HIS A 108 -0.38 17.26 -21.67
N LEU A 109 0.60 16.40 -21.99
CA LEU A 109 2.03 16.71 -21.82
C LEU A 109 2.55 17.65 -22.92
N GLU A 110 1.93 17.65 -24.11
CA GLU A 110 2.21 18.60 -25.19
C GLU A 110 1.86 20.05 -24.86
N LEU A 111 1.04 20.32 -23.83
CA LEU A 111 0.72 21.67 -23.37
C LEU A 111 1.84 22.34 -22.55
N LEU A 112 2.96 21.66 -22.30
CA LEU A 112 4.18 22.25 -21.70
C LEU A 112 5.41 22.09 -22.60
N GLN A 113 5.26 21.51 -23.80
CA GLN A 113 6.38 21.46 -24.73
C GLN A 113 6.70 22.85 -25.24
N LEU A 114 7.93 23.27 -24.94
CA LEU A 114 8.63 24.47 -25.42
C LEU A 114 8.20 24.82 -26.85
N GLY A 115 7.23 25.73 -26.97
CA GLY A 115 7.31 26.70 -28.04
C GLY A 115 8.66 27.37 -27.86
N LYS A 116 9.51 27.37 -28.90
CA LYS A 116 10.72 28.21 -28.93
C LYS A 116 10.27 29.68 -28.91
N PHE A 117 9.88 30.17 -27.74
CA PHE A 117 9.49 31.55 -27.55
C PHE A 117 10.73 32.40 -27.77
N LYS A 118 10.64 33.36 -28.69
CA LYS A 118 11.73 34.28 -29.01
C LYS A 118 12.08 35.23 -27.86
N ASN A 119 11.22 35.34 -26.85
CA ASN A 119 11.38 36.20 -25.68
C ASN A 119 10.81 35.50 -24.43
N GLU A 120 11.54 35.59 -23.33
CA GLU A 120 11.22 35.07 -22.00
C GLU A 120 9.85 35.58 -21.49
N GLN A 121 9.46 36.83 -21.77
CA GLN A 121 8.17 37.37 -21.34
C GLN A 121 6.96 36.64 -21.96
N ASN A 122 7.09 36.21 -23.22
CA ASN A 122 6.04 35.45 -23.90
C ASN A 122 5.97 34.02 -23.34
N ALA A 123 7.13 33.43 -23.04
CA ALA A 123 7.19 32.12 -22.38
C ALA A 123 6.56 32.18 -20.99
N LEU A 124 6.85 33.22 -20.21
CA LEU A 124 6.27 33.45 -18.89
C LEU A 124 4.74 33.57 -18.94
N THR A 125 4.23 34.47 -19.78
CA THR A 125 2.78 34.71 -19.91
C THR A 125 2.04 33.45 -20.35
N TRP A 126 2.61 32.70 -21.28
CA TRP A 126 2.04 31.45 -21.76
C TRP A 126 2.07 30.36 -20.69
N ASN A 127 3.22 30.14 -20.03
CA ASN A 127 3.37 29.09 -19.00
C ASN A 127 2.45 29.36 -17.81
N LYS A 128 2.37 30.61 -17.35
CA LYS A 128 1.42 31.05 -16.33
C LYS A 128 -0.02 30.68 -16.72
N SER A 129 -0.43 31.07 -17.92
CA SER A 129 -1.79 30.80 -18.41
C SER A 129 -2.04 29.30 -18.57
N ALA A 130 -1.06 28.53 -19.02
CA ALA A 130 -1.16 27.09 -19.19
C ALA A 130 -1.34 26.39 -17.83
N ILE A 131 -0.52 26.74 -16.83
CA ILE A 131 -0.60 26.16 -15.49
C ILE A 131 -1.92 26.55 -14.81
N LEU A 132 -2.34 27.82 -14.87
CA LEU A 132 -3.65 28.23 -14.32
C LEU A 132 -4.81 27.49 -14.99
N ASN A 133 -4.81 27.40 -16.32
CA ASN A 133 -5.87 26.68 -17.03
C ASN A 133 -5.86 25.19 -16.66
N PHE A 134 -4.68 24.58 -16.52
CA PHE A 134 -4.54 23.19 -16.09
C PHE A 134 -5.14 22.99 -14.70
N LEU A 135 -4.80 23.82 -13.72
CA LEU A 135 -5.32 23.69 -12.35
C LEU A 135 -6.82 23.94 -12.25
N LEU A 136 -7.34 24.93 -13.00
CA LEU A 136 -8.74 25.34 -12.90
C LEU A 136 -9.71 24.49 -13.74
N LYS A 137 -9.25 23.93 -14.86
CA LYS A 137 -10.12 23.25 -15.83
C LYS A 137 -9.97 21.74 -15.83
N SER A 138 -8.87 21.20 -15.33
CA SER A 138 -8.68 19.75 -15.29
C SER A 138 -9.47 19.12 -14.16
N GLU A 139 -10.10 17.98 -14.45
CA GLU A 139 -10.63 17.11 -13.41
C GLU A 139 -9.53 16.15 -12.96
N PHE A 140 -9.20 16.19 -11.66
CA PHE A 140 -8.18 15.30 -11.09
C PHE A 140 -8.83 14.06 -10.49
N VAL A 141 -8.27 12.89 -10.79
CA VAL A 141 -8.62 11.62 -10.15
C VAL A 141 -7.38 10.92 -9.62
N THR A 142 -7.56 10.03 -8.65
CA THR A 142 -6.49 9.16 -8.16
C THR A 142 -6.00 8.21 -9.24
N CYS A 143 -4.69 8.16 -9.43
CA CYS A 143 -4.04 7.23 -10.34
C CYS A 143 -4.06 5.82 -9.76
N MET A 144 -4.66 4.88 -10.49
CA MET A 144 -4.77 3.47 -10.10
C MET A 144 -3.77 2.57 -10.84
N SER A 145 -2.77 3.15 -11.51
CA SER A 145 -1.73 2.35 -12.15
C SER A 145 -0.90 1.62 -11.09
N PRO A 146 -0.37 0.42 -11.38
CA PRO A 146 0.44 -0.32 -10.41
C PRO A 146 1.65 0.48 -9.90
N SER A 147 2.30 1.25 -10.78
CA SER A 147 3.45 2.09 -10.41
C SER A 147 3.07 3.20 -9.44
N ALA A 148 1.96 3.91 -9.70
CA ALA A 148 1.47 4.97 -8.80
C ALA A 148 0.97 4.42 -7.46
N LEU A 149 0.27 3.28 -7.48
CA LEU A 149 -0.20 2.62 -6.27
C LEU A 149 0.96 2.15 -5.39
N SER A 150 2.03 1.61 -5.99
CA SER A 150 3.19 1.14 -5.24
C SER A 150 4.09 2.24 -4.69
N LEU A 151 3.84 3.52 -5.01
CA LEU A 151 4.61 4.63 -4.46
C LEU A 151 4.57 4.60 -2.92
N ALA A 152 5.78 4.54 -2.34
CA ALA A 152 6.03 4.49 -0.92
C ALA A 152 7.36 5.22 -0.63
N PRO A 153 7.52 5.82 0.56
CA PRO A 153 8.77 6.45 0.95
C PRO A 153 9.89 5.41 1.06
N GLN A 154 11.14 5.81 0.80
CA GLN A 154 12.28 4.97 1.15
C GLN A 154 12.50 5.17 2.66
N GLY A 155 12.56 4.07 3.43
CA GLY A 155 12.44 4.16 4.89
C GLY A 155 13.40 5.17 5.52
N ALA A 156 12.89 6.01 6.42
CA ALA A 156 13.72 6.87 7.27
C ALA A 156 14.79 6.04 7.99
N GLU A 157 15.97 6.60 8.21
CA GLU A 157 17.12 5.89 8.81
C GLU A 157 16.77 5.20 10.14
N PHE A 158 15.89 5.80 10.93
CA PHE A 158 15.36 5.21 12.16
C PHE A 158 14.67 3.85 11.93
N PHE A 159 13.95 3.67 10.82
CA PHE A 159 13.32 2.39 10.47
C PHE A 159 14.33 1.33 10.04
N ASN A 160 15.47 1.74 9.49
CA ASN A 160 16.55 0.81 9.21
C ASN A 160 17.14 0.26 10.51
N CYS A 161 17.19 1.04 11.59
CA CYS A 161 17.59 0.54 12.91
C CYS A 161 16.59 -0.50 13.46
N LEU A 162 15.28 -0.29 13.25
CA LEU A 162 14.23 -1.25 13.62
C LEU A 162 14.33 -2.57 12.81
N THR A 163 14.58 -2.51 11.51
CA THR A 163 14.72 -3.71 10.66
C THR A 163 16.05 -4.43 10.84
N ASN A 164 17.08 -3.74 11.34
CA ASN A 164 18.40 -4.31 11.60
C ASN A 164 18.60 -4.71 13.07
N ALA A 165 17.61 -4.44 13.94
CA ALA A 165 17.65 -4.83 15.34
C ALA A 165 17.75 -6.35 15.46
N SER A 166 18.72 -6.82 16.25
CA SER A 166 18.93 -8.24 16.50
C SER A 166 17.89 -8.80 17.45
N ALA A 167 17.70 -10.12 17.43
CA ALA A 167 16.88 -10.85 18.40
C ALA A 167 17.39 -10.73 19.85
N GLU A 168 18.60 -10.18 20.05
CA GLU A 168 19.24 -9.93 21.34
C GLU A 168 18.98 -8.51 21.86
N THR A 169 18.15 -7.72 21.17
CA THR A 169 17.79 -6.37 21.63
C THR A 169 17.08 -6.46 22.97
N GLU A 170 17.73 -6.00 24.03
CA GLU A 170 17.13 -5.88 25.34
C GLU A 170 16.41 -4.54 25.48
N CYS A 171 15.31 -4.54 26.23
CA CYS A 171 14.62 -3.32 26.63
C CYS A 171 14.72 -3.18 28.14
N ASP A 172 15.35 -2.09 28.60
CA ASP A 172 15.28 -1.67 30.00
C ASP A 172 13.91 -1.05 30.27
N PHE A 173 12.97 -1.90 30.68
CA PHE A 173 11.61 -1.46 30.97
C PHE A 173 11.54 -0.51 32.17
N LEU A 174 12.49 -0.57 33.13
CA LEU A 174 12.51 0.34 34.26
C LEU A 174 12.79 1.77 33.80
N SER A 175 13.75 1.94 32.87
CA SER A 175 14.03 3.23 32.25
C SER A 175 12.84 3.72 31.40
N LEU A 176 12.21 2.82 30.63
CA LEU A 176 11.01 3.16 29.86
C LEU A 176 9.85 3.61 30.76
N GLU A 177 9.56 2.88 31.84
CA GLU A 177 8.54 3.21 32.84
C GLU A 177 8.81 4.60 33.43
N LYS A 178 10.05 4.88 33.82
CA LYS A 178 10.44 6.19 34.32
C LYS A 178 10.12 7.29 33.29
N CYS A 179 10.47 7.10 32.02
CA CYS A 179 10.15 8.07 30.97
C CYS A 179 8.64 8.31 30.82
N ILE A 180 7.83 7.26 30.89
CA ILE A 180 6.36 7.36 30.78
C ILE A 180 5.78 8.10 31.99
N CYS A 181 6.28 7.81 33.20
CA CYS A 181 5.91 8.49 34.44
C CYS A 181 6.30 9.97 34.43
N ASP A 182 7.53 10.30 34.01
CA ASP A 182 8.03 11.68 33.93
C ASP A 182 7.23 12.52 32.93
N LEU A 183 6.67 11.90 31.88
CA LEU A 183 5.75 12.53 30.94
C LEU A 183 4.31 12.63 31.46
N GLY A 184 3.99 12.08 32.64
CA GLY A 184 2.64 12.06 33.19
C GLY A 184 1.64 11.21 32.39
N ALA A 185 2.12 10.23 31.62
CA ALA A 185 1.30 9.39 30.74
C ALA A 185 1.07 7.96 31.30
N TRP A 186 1.53 7.69 32.52
CA TRP A 186 1.34 6.39 33.15
C TRP A 186 -0.14 6.13 33.48
N ASN A 187 -0.65 4.98 33.06
CA ASN A 187 -2.05 4.60 33.24
C ASN A 187 -2.19 3.06 33.34
N PRO A 188 -3.40 2.53 33.62
CA PRO A 188 -3.61 1.09 33.76
C PRO A 188 -3.21 0.26 32.54
N GLY A 189 -3.25 0.83 31.33
CA GLY A 189 -2.84 0.14 30.12
C GLY A 189 -1.33 -0.12 30.07
N TRP A 190 -0.53 0.85 30.51
CA TRP A 190 0.92 0.67 30.65
C TRP A 190 1.29 -0.34 31.73
N GLN A 191 0.52 -0.39 32.83
CA GLN A 191 0.70 -1.44 33.85
C GLN A 191 0.50 -2.83 33.25
N LYS A 192 -0.52 -3.04 32.42
CA LYS A 192 -0.74 -4.35 31.75
C LYS A 192 0.40 -4.74 30.82
N ILE A 193 0.89 -3.79 30.02
CA ILE A 193 2.04 -4.02 29.13
C ILE A 193 3.28 -4.39 29.96
N LYS A 194 3.52 -3.70 31.09
CA LYS A 194 4.62 -4.00 32.02
C LYS A 194 4.52 -5.38 32.63
N ASP A 195 3.33 -5.75 33.11
CA ASP A 195 3.09 -7.05 33.74
C ASP A 195 3.33 -8.18 32.73
N TYR A 196 2.82 -8.03 31.51
CA TYR A 196 3.07 -8.97 30.42
C TYR A 196 4.56 -9.08 30.07
N PHE A 197 5.26 -7.95 29.94
CA PHE A 197 6.70 -7.95 29.65
C PHE A 197 7.52 -8.61 30.77
N SER A 198 7.14 -8.39 32.03
CA SER A 198 7.80 -9.00 33.19
C SER A 198 7.57 -10.51 33.22
N GLU A 199 6.37 -10.97 32.89
CA GLU A 199 6.05 -12.39 32.74
C GLU A 199 6.83 -13.02 31.58
N LEU A 200 6.89 -12.34 30.44
CA LEU A 200 7.63 -12.76 29.25
C LEU A 200 9.12 -13.00 29.55
N THR A 201 9.75 -12.08 30.27
CA THR A 201 11.18 -12.16 30.63
C THR A 201 11.45 -13.22 31.71
N SER A 202 10.53 -13.44 32.64
CA SER A 202 10.74 -14.34 33.79
C SER A 202 10.32 -15.79 33.56
N LYS A 203 9.29 -16.04 32.72
CA LYS A 203 8.68 -17.38 32.58
C LYS A 203 8.95 -18.07 31.26
N TYR A 204 9.23 -17.31 30.19
CA TYR A 204 9.35 -17.89 28.85
C TYR A 204 10.81 -17.95 28.41
N ASP A 205 11.19 -19.01 27.71
CA ASP A 205 12.51 -19.14 27.11
C ASP A 205 12.60 -18.35 25.77
N ASN A 206 13.76 -18.37 25.11
CA ASN A 206 13.97 -17.66 23.84
C ASN A 206 13.22 -18.29 22.65
N SER A 207 12.49 -19.40 22.85
CA SER A 207 11.63 -19.99 21.83
C SER A 207 10.27 -19.30 21.70
N HIS A 208 9.85 -18.52 22.70
CA HIS A 208 8.60 -17.77 22.61
C HIS A 208 8.76 -16.59 21.64
N PRO A 209 7.91 -16.48 20.60
CA PRO A 209 8.09 -15.50 19.52
C PRO A 209 8.14 -14.05 20.01
N ASP A 210 7.37 -13.73 21.05
CA ASP A 210 7.30 -12.36 21.57
C ASP A 210 8.58 -11.97 22.31
N ARG A 211 9.34 -12.94 22.87
CA ARG A 211 10.52 -12.67 23.69
C ARG A 211 11.63 -12.00 22.87
N ASN A 212 11.69 -12.27 21.58
CA ASN A 212 12.74 -11.75 20.71
C ASN A 212 12.32 -10.46 19.97
N THR A 213 11.03 -10.11 20.00
CA THR A 213 10.48 -9.07 19.13
C THR A 213 9.77 -7.95 19.87
N LEU A 214 9.03 -8.26 20.95
CA LEU A 214 8.42 -7.22 21.77
C LEU A 214 9.46 -6.27 22.40
N PRO A 215 10.62 -6.74 22.89
CA PRO A 215 11.67 -5.83 23.37
C PRO A 215 12.17 -4.86 22.31
N VAL A 216 12.23 -5.27 21.03
CA VAL A 216 12.66 -4.39 19.93
C VAL A 216 11.70 -3.19 19.82
N PHE A 217 10.39 -3.43 19.78
CA PHE A 217 9.39 -2.36 19.71
C PHE A 217 9.43 -1.45 20.94
N LEU A 218 9.51 -2.01 22.14
CA LEU A 218 9.57 -1.24 23.39
C LEU A 218 10.85 -0.41 23.50
N ASN A 219 12.00 -0.95 23.06
CA ASN A 219 13.25 -0.22 23.01
C ASN A 219 13.20 0.93 21.99
N SER A 220 12.61 0.70 20.81
CA SER A 220 12.41 1.78 19.83
C SER A 220 11.50 2.88 20.35
N LEU A 221 10.45 2.54 21.11
CA LEU A 221 9.65 3.54 21.82
C LEU A 221 10.49 4.30 22.84
N HIS A 222 11.27 3.60 23.66
CA HIS A 222 12.12 4.22 24.68
C HIS A 222 13.10 5.23 24.07
N ILE A 223 13.79 4.86 22.98
CA ILE A 223 14.67 5.77 22.24
C ILE A 223 13.90 7.02 21.77
N ALA A 224 12.70 6.84 21.22
CA ALA A 224 11.87 7.96 20.77
C ALA A 224 11.41 8.87 21.93
N LEU A 225 11.15 8.31 23.12
CA LEU A 225 10.79 9.10 24.29
C LEU A 225 11.97 9.91 24.84
N LEU A 226 13.21 9.45 24.66
CA LEU A 226 14.42 10.15 25.08
C LEU A 226 14.82 11.27 24.11
N ASP A 227 14.38 11.22 22.86
CA ASP A 227 14.76 12.20 21.83
C ASP A 227 14.14 13.57 22.09
N SER A 228 14.98 14.56 22.42
CA SER A 228 14.57 15.93 22.73
C SER A 228 13.95 16.70 21.56
N SER A 229 14.14 16.24 20.32
CA SER A 229 13.56 16.87 19.13
C SER A 229 12.06 16.60 18.99
N ILE A 230 11.54 15.58 19.66
CA ILE A 230 10.11 15.25 19.65
C ILE A 230 9.40 16.01 20.80
N PRO A 231 8.39 16.86 20.50
CA PRO A 231 7.65 17.60 21.53
C PRO A 231 6.98 16.70 22.57
N GLN A 232 7.00 17.13 23.84
CA GLN A 232 6.43 16.36 24.95
C GLN A 232 4.93 16.06 24.79
N ASP A 233 4.14 16.99 24.25
CA ASP A 233 2.71 16.77 23.98
C ASP A 233 2.49 15.62 22.97
N LYS A 234 3.32 15.56 21.92
CA LYS A 234 3.26 14.47 20.94
C LYS A 234 3.64 13.12 21.56
N LYS A 235 4.66 13.11 22.44
CA LYS A 235 5.04 11.91 23.20
C LYS A 235 3.87 11.41 24.05
N ARG A 236 3.24 12.31 24.82
CA ARG A 236 2.05 11.99 25.64
C ARG A 236 0.91 11.41 24.80
N GLN A 237 0.53 12.09 23.72
CA GLN A 237 -0.52 11.61 22.81
C GLN A 237 -0.20 10.22 22.24
N GLY A 238 1.06 9.98 21.87
CA GLY A 238 1.50 8.68 21.39
C GLY A 238 1.40 7.57 22.44
N LEU A 239 1.79 7.88 23.69
CA LEU A 239 1.68 6.94 24.81
C LEU A 239 0.22 6.63 25.16
N ASP A 240 -0.66 7.63 25.12
CA ASP A 240 -2.09 7.45 25.31
C ASP A 240 -2.68 6.53 24.24
N GLU A 241 -2.33 6.75 22.96
CA GLU A 241 -2.78 5.88 21.85
C GLU A 241 -2.33 4.43 22.07
N ILE A 242 -1.07 4.17 22.40
CA ILE A 242 -0.57 2.80 22.64
C ILE A 242 -1.35 2.15 23.78
N SER A 243 -1.48 2.85 24.90
CA SER A 243 -2.15 2.32 26.10
C SER A 243 -3.63 2.01 25.87
N SER A 244 -4.29 2.72 24.95
CA SER A 244 -5.70 2.47 24.60
C SER A 244 -5.92 1.08 23.98
N TYR A 245 -4.85 0.46 23.45
CA TYR A 245 -4.89 -0.90 22.89
C TYR A 245 -4.44 -1.99 23.87
N SER A 246 -4.07 -1.65 25.11
CA SER A 246 -3.57 -2.61 26.12
C SER A 246 -4.52 -3.75 26.45
N GLU A 247 -5.81 -3.58 26.17
CA GLU A 247 -6.87 -4.55 26.38
C GLU A 247 -6.98 -5.60 25.24
N VAL A 248 -6.22 -5.37 24.16
CA VAL A 248 -6.17 -6.20 22.96
C VAL A 248 -4.96 -7.14 23.02
N CYS A 249 -4.68 -7.87 21.94
CA CYS A 249 -3.54 -8.77 21.86
C CYS A 249 -2.20 -8.05 21.62
N VAL A 250 -1.11 -8.70 22.03
CA VAL A 250 0.28 -8.19 21.92
C VAL A 250 0.69 -7.74 20.51
N PRO A 251 0.30 -8.44 19.41
CA PRO A 251 0.64 -7.96 18.07
C PRO A 251 0.01 -6.60 17.74
N THR A 252 -1.16 -6.29 18.30
CA THR A 252 -1.77 -4.96 18.19
C THR A 252 -0.99 -3.92 18.97
N TRP A 253 -0.43 -4.26 20.13
CA TRP A 253 0.45 -3.36 20.88
C TRP A 253 1.69 -3.03 20.05
N ALA A 254 2.34 -4.03 19.47
CA ALA A 254 3.49 -3.85 18.59
C ALA A 254 3.17 -2.96 17.37
N GLU A 255 2.03 -3.17 16.72
CA GLU A 255 1.54 -2.30 15.64
C GLU A 255 1.36 -0.86 16.13
N SER A 256 0.73 -0.66 17.29
CA SER A 256 0.47 0.68 17.83
C SER A 256 1.77 1.41 18.18
N ILE A 257 2.73 0.70 18.79
CA ILE A 257 4.07 1.22 19.09
C ILE A 257 4.79 1.60 17.79
N PHE A 258 4.74 0.72 16.78
CA PHE A 258 5.32 0.99 15.47
C PHE A 258 4.71 2.23 14.82
N ARG A 259 3.38 2.35 14.77
CA ARG A 259 2.69 3.51 14.16
C ARG A 259 3.02 4.81 14.89
N VAL A 260 3.06 4.79 16.22
CA VAL A 260 3.38 5.97 17.03
C VAL A 260 4.83 6.40 16.83
N THR A 261 5.78 5.49 16.94
CA THR A 261 7.20 5.77 16.67
C THR A 261 7.42 6.19 15.22
N HIS A 262 6.67 5.62 14.28
CA HIS A 262 6.71 6.02 12.87
C HIS A 262 6.30 7.48 12.68
N ARG A 263 5.23 7.94 13.33
CA ARG A 263 4.80 9.36 13.28
C ARG A 263 5.80 10.31 13.94
N PHE A 264 6.57 9.84 14.93
CA PHE A 264 7.61 10.68 15.54
C PHE A 264 8.77 10.94 14.57
N TYR A 265 9.13 9.94 13.76
CA TYR A 265 10.25 10.00 12.82
C TYR A 265 9.81 10.11 11.35
N SER A 266 8.57 10.56 11.09
CA SER A 266 8.02 10.73 9.74
C SER A 266 8.56 11.99 9.05
N LYS A 267 9.89 12.12 8.99
CA LYS A 267 10.61 13.17 8.26
C LYS A 267 11.30 12.53 7.06
N GLY A 268 10.97 13.00 5.86
CA GLY A 268 11.62 12.57 4.63
C GLY A 268 12.99 13.23 4.49
N ASN A 269 13.92 12.55 3.81
CA ASN A 269 15.24 13.13 3.50
C ASN A 269 15.16 14.15 2.35
N SER A 270 14.02 14.17 1.65
CA SER A 270 13.69 15.11 0.59
C SER A 270 12.22 15.51 0.65
N ALA A 271 11.87 16.59 -0.05
CA ALA A 271 10.48 17.03 -0.22
C ALA A 271 9.59 15.96 -0.84
N GLU A 272 10.07 15.27 -1.88
CA GLU A 272 9.36 14.17 -2.54
C GLU A 272 9.09 13.03 -1.57
N GLU A 273 10.10 12.64 -0.79
CA GLU A 273 9.97 11.61 0.22
C GLU A 273 9.00 12.01 1.33
N GLN A 274 8.99 13.27 1.75
CA GLN A 274 8.03 13.78 2.71
C GLN A 274 6.58 13.69 2.18
N LEU A 275 6.36 14.01 0.91
CA LEU A 275 5.05 13.85 0.27
C LEU A 275 4.63 12.38 0.21
N LEU A 276 5.57 11.47 -0.07
CA LEU A 276 5.32 10.02 -0.05
C LEU A 276 5.00 9.49 1.35
N ILE A 277 5.63 10.02 2.40
CA ILE A 277 5.30 9.71 3.79
C ILE A 277 3.85 10.10 4.09
N TRP A 278 3.44 11.34 3.75
CA TRP A 278 2.06 11.78 3.97
C TRP A 278 1.06 10.97 3.13
N LEU A 279 1.41 10.64 1.88
CA LEU A 279 0.60 9.76 1.04
C LEU A 279 0.42 8.37 1.66
N GLN A 280 1.51 7.77 2.16
CA GLN A 280 1.46 6.48 2.83
C GLN A 280 0.58 6.55 4.09
N MET A 281 0.65 7.63 4.88
CA MET A 281 -0.25 7.82 6.03
C MET A 281 -1.72 7.85 5.62
N VAL A 282 -2.08 8.55 4.54
CA VAL A 282 -3.47 8.53 4.03
C VAL A 282 -3.88 7.13 3.59
N LYS A 283 -3.00 6.41 2.90
CA LYS A 283 -3.29 5.02 2.49
C LYS A 283 -3.53 4.12 3.70
N GLU A 284 -2.73 4.27 4.75
CA GLU A 284 -2.95 3.57 6.01
C GLU A 284 -4.31 3.97 6.62
N GLU A 285 -4.67 5.25 6.65
CA GLU A 285 -6.00 5.68 7.14
C GLU A 285 -7.16 5.13 6.32
N ILE A 286 -7.02 5.03 4.99
CA ILE A 286 -8.04 4.43 4.11
C ILE A 286 -8.14 2.92 4.40
N LEU A 287 -7.02 2.24 4.57
CA LEU A 287 -7.00 0.83 4.95
C LEU A 287 -7.66 0.60 6.32
N LEU A 288 -7.46 1.54 7.25
CA LEU A 288 -8.08 1.58 8.58
C LEU A 288 -9.54 2.07 8.56
N GLY A 289 -10.01 2.58 7.41
CA GLY A 289 -11.29 3.26 7.24
C GLY A 289 -12.51 2.42 7.66
N LYS A 290 -13.22 2.93 8.69
CA LYS A 290 -14.42 2.40 9.37
C LYS A 290 -14.28 1.07 10.14
N GLN A 291 -13.08 0.53 10.33
CA GLN A 291 -12.86 -0.63 11.23
C GLN A 291 -12.65 -0.19 12.69
N LEU A 292 -11.92 0.90 12.92
CA LEU A 292 -11.65 1.41 14.29
C LEU A 292 -12.84 2.10 14.98
N SER A 293 -13.93 2.40 14.27
CA SER A 293 -15.16 2.94 14.89
C SER A 293 -15.96 1.91 15.69
N LEU A 294 -15.55 0.63 15.71
CA LEU A 294 -16.29 -0.46 16.34
C LEU A 294 -15.51 -1.26 17.40
N GLY A 295 -14.23 -0.94 17.67
CA GLY A 295 -13.50 -1.54 18.79
C GLY A 295 -13.25 -3.05 18.69
N GLU A 296 -13.28 -3.63 17.49
CA GLU A 296 -13.07 -5.08 17.34
C GLU A 296 -11.57 -5.42 17.13
N SER A 297 -11.02 -6.21 18.06
CA SER A 297 -9.63 -6.69 18.04
C SER A 297 -9.23 -7.52 16.82
N HIS A 298 -10.18 -7.97 16.01
CA HIS A 298 -9.98 -8.85 14.86
C HIS A 298 -9.43 -8.11 13.62
N ASP A 299 -9.48 -6.77 13.61
CA ASP A 299 -9.17 -5.97 12.43
C ASP A 299 -7.66 -5.87 12.15
N TRP A 300 -6.82 -5.77 13.19
CA TRP A 300 -5.37 -5.64 13.02
C TRP A 300 -4.71 -6.89 12.41
N HIS A 301 -5.26 -8.07 12.66
CA HIS A 301 -4.77 -9.32 12.05
C HIS A 301 -5.06 -9.37 10.56
N GLN A 302 -6.23 -8.87 10.15
CA GLN A 302 -6.59 -8.77 8.75
C GLN A 302 -5.75 -7.70 8.05
N ILE A 303 -5.52 -6.56 8.69
CA ILE A 303 -4.64 -5.50 8.18
C ILE A 303 -3.22 -6.03 7.96
N ASN A 304 -2.63 -6.71 8.95
CA ASN A 304 -1.28 -7.28 8.81
C ASN A 304 -1.23 -8.39 7.76
N GLY A 305 -2.30 -9.19 7.63
CA GLY A 305 -2.46 -10.14 6.52
C GLY A 305 -2.47 -9.45 5.15
N VAL A 306 -3.22 -8.36 4.99
CA VAL A 306 -3.23 -7.55 3.76
C VAL A 306 -1.87 -6.94 3.48
N LYS A 307 -1.21 -6.36 4.48
CA LYS A 307 0.13 -5.78 4.33
C LYS A 307 1.15 -6.83 3.92
N LYS A 308 1.06 -8.05 4.46
CA LYS A 308 1.91 -9.18 4.08
C LYS A 308 1.72 -9.59 2.62
N GLU A 309 0.47 -9.76 2.19
CA GLU A 309 0.17 -10.30 0.85
C GLU A 309 0.20 -9.24 -0.26
N TYR A 310 -0.20 -7.99 0.04
CA TYR A 310 -0.44 -6.92 -0.94
C TYR A 310 0.26 -5.61 -0.62
N GLY A 311 0.85 -5.43 0.57
CA GLY A 311 1.31 -4.14 1.09
C GLY A 311 2.25 -3.39 0.14
N LYS A 312 3.26 -4.08 -0.40
CA LYS A 312 4.21 -3.49 -1.36
C LYS A 312 3.53 -2.96 -2.64
N GLN A 313 2.53 -3.68 -3.15
CA GLN A 313 1.83 -3.32 -4.38
C GLN A 313 0.88 -2.13 -4.15
N LEU A 314 0.40 -1.98 -2.92
CA LEU A 314 -0.51 -0.90 -2.51
C LEU A 314 0.23 0.32 -1.96
N GLY A 315 1.57 0.27 -1.85
CA GLY A 315 2.38 1.35 -1.27
C GLY A 315 2.12 1.55 0.23
N LEU A 316 1.72 0.49 0.93
CA LEU A 316 1.49 0.48 2.37
C LEU A 316 2.79 0.28 3.14
N ASN A 317 2.79 0.64 4.42
CA ASN A 317 3.97 0.43 5.27
C ASN A 317 4.05 -1.05 5.67
N THR A 318 5.16 -1.70 5.30
CA THR A 318 5.42 -3.12 5.60
C THR A 318 6.66 -3.32 6.47
N VAL A 319 7.21 -2.27 7.07
CA VAL A 319 8.47 -2.36 7.83
C VAL A 319 8.31 -3.25 9.05
N HIS A 320 7.24 -3.10 9.81
CA HIS A 320 7.00 -3.88 11.03
C HIS A 320 6.67 -5.37 10.80
N ILE A 321 6.47 -5.77 9.55
CA ILE A 321 6.28 -7.17 9.15
C ILE A 321 7.51 -7.73 8.42
N SER A 322 8.65 -7.04 8.50
CA SER A 322 9.95 -7.56 8.08
C SER A 322 10.30 -8.86 8.80
N GLU A 323 11.21 -9.63 8.24
CA GLU A 323 11.58 -10.95 8.75
C GLU A 323 11.89 -10.96 10.26
N ASN A 324 12.67 -9.99 10.74
CA ASN A 324 13.08 -9.86 12.15
C ASN A 324 11.94 -9.45 13.11
N LEU A 325 10.83 -8.90 12.60
CA LEU A 325 9.69 -8.43 13.40
C LEU A 325 8.42 -9.29 13.20
N SER A 326 8.41 -10.09 12.14
CA SER A 326 7.24 -10.84 11.68
C SER A 326 6.74 -11.92 12.65
N SER A 327 7.62 -12.48 13.50
CA SER A 327 7.28 -13.49 14.50
C SER A 327 6.19 -13.04 15.46
N LEU A 328 6.18 -11.76 15.85
CA LEU A 328 5.14 -11.16 16.68
C LEU A 328 4.02 -10.57 15.82
N THR A 329 4.35 -9.72 14.84
CA THR A 329 3.34 -8.91 14.12
C THR A 329 2.47 -9.74 13.16
N LEU A 330 2.98 -10.88 12.68
CA LEU A 330 2.23 -11.81 11.82
C LEU A 330 1.72 -13.04 12.57
N ARG A 331 1.96 -13.19 13.88
CA ARG A 331 1.61 -14.39 14.67
C ARG A 331 0.16 -14.83 14.52
N GLN A 332 -0.75 -13.87 14.39
CA GLN A 332 -2.19 -14.11 14.28
C GLN A 332 -2.72 -14.02 12.84
N THR A 333 -1.82 -13.91 11.86
CA THR A 333 -2.17 -14.04 10.44
C THR A 333 -2.19 -15.52 10.03
N SER A 334 -2.95 -15.85 9.00
CA SER A 334 -3.09 -17.23 8.53
C SER A 334 -2.91 -17.32 7.02
N SER A 335 -2.22 -18.37 6.57
CA SER A 335 -2.06 -18.73 5.16
C SER A 335 -3.18 -19.66 4.66
N LEU A 336 -4.17 -20.00 5.49
CA LEU A 336 -5.26 -20.88 5.05
C LEU A 336 -6.14 -20.16 4.01
N PRO A 337 -6.70 -20.89 3.03
CA PRO A 337 -7.42 -20.29 1.90
C PRO A 337 -8.56 -19.34 2.26
N ARG A 338 -9.24 -19.58 3.40
CA ARG A 338 -10.31 -18.69 3.89
C ARG A 338 -9.78 -17.30 4.23
N TYR A 339 -8.69 -17.21 5.00
CA TYR A 339 -8.12 -15.92 5.42
C TYR A 339 -7.50 -15.17 4.25
N LEU A 340 -6.87 -15.87 3.31
CA LEU A 340 -6.37 -15.24 2.07
C LEU A 340 -7.51 -14.59 1.26
N ARG A 341 -8.70 -15.19 1.25
CA ARG A 341 -9.90 -14.58 0.63
C ARG A 341 -10.36 -13.33 1.38
N ASP A 342 -10.30 -13.34 2.71
CA ASP A 342 -10.65 -12.18 3.52
C ASP A 342 -9.66 -11.03 3.28
N TYR A 343 -8.36 -11.32 3.23
CA TYR A 343 -7.33 -10.34 2.90
C TYR A 343 -7.53 -9.75 1.50
N TYR A 344 -7.80 -10.60 0.50
CA TYR A 344 -8.11 -10.15 -0.85
C TYR A 344 -9.35 -9.24 -0.88
N THR A 345 -10.39 -9.57 -0.11
CA THR A 345 -11.61 -8.77 -0.02
C THR A 345 -11.33 -7.39 0.57
N LEU A 346 -10.52 -7.33 1.65
CA LEU A 346 -10.12 -6.08 2.27
C LEU A 346 -9.22 -5.24 1.34
N ALA A 347 -8.28 -5.85 0.65
CA ALA A 347 -7.43 -5.18 -0.35
C ALA A 347 -8.26 -4.58 -1.50
N ASN A 348 -9.27 -5.28 -2.00
CA ASN A 348 -10.18 -4.75 -3.02
C ASN A 348 -11.05 -3.59 -2.50
N ARG A 349 -11.47 -3.64 -1.23
CA ARG A 349 -12.17 -2.52 -0.59
C ARG A 349 -11.27 -1.30 -0.53
N PHE A 350 -10.04 -1.47 -0.04
CA PHE A 350 -9.02 -0.42 -0.05
C PHE A 350 -8.85 0.21 -1.43
N LEU A 351 -8.66 -0.59 -2.49
CA LEU A 351 -8.50 -0.06 -3.85
C LEU A 351 -9.71 0.76 -4.33
N LYS A 352 -10.92 0.28 -4.02
CA LYS A 352 -12.16 0.98 -4.36
C LYS A 352 -12.26 2.31 -3.61
N ASP A 353 -11.93 2.33 -2.33
CA ASP A 353 -12.03 3.53 -1.51
C ASP A 353 -10.92 4.52 -1.88
N TYR A 354 -9.69 4.05 -2.07
CA TYR A 354 -8.57 4.85 -2.57
C TYR A 354 -8.90 5.53 -3.91
N SER A 355 -9.51 4.80 -4.85
CA SER A 355 -9.91 5.36 -6.16
C SER A 355 -10.91 6.52 -6.09
N ARG A 356 -11.59 6.69 -4.94
CA ARG A 356 -12.58 7.75 -4.68
C ARG A 356 -12.06 8.80 -3.70
N SER A 357 -10.82 8.66 -3.25
CA SER A 357 -10.26 9.44 -2.14
C SER A 357 -9.43 10.63 -2.60
N ARG A 358 -9.52 11.06 -3.87
CA ARG A 358 -8.79 12.24 -4.38
C ARG A 358 -8.87 13.44 -3.43
N SER A 359 -10.08 13.83 -3.03
CA SER A 359 -10.29 14.98 -2.14
C SER A 359 -9.67 14.76 -0.77
N ALA A 360 -9.83 13.57 -0.20
CA ALA A 360 -9.28 13.23 1.10
C ALA A 360 -7.75 13.22 1.09
N ILE A 361 -7.14 12.70 0.02
CA ILE A 361 -5.68 12.67 -0.16
C ILE A 361 -5.12 14.09 -0.23
N VAL A 362 -5.66 14.93 -1.12
CA VAL A 362 -5.16 16.30 -1.28
C VAL A 362 -5.33 17.08 0.02
N TYR A 363 -6.51 17.03 0.64
CA TYR A 363 -6.79 17.73 1.89
C TYR A 363 -5.86 17.28 3.03
N PHE A 364 -5.66 15.96 3.18
CA PHE A 364 -4.78 15.44 4.22
C PHE A 364 -3.33 15.90 4.01
N VAL A 365 -2.80 15.75 2.78
CA VAL A 365 -1.42 16.15 2.47
C VAL A 365 -1.24 17.66 2.66
N TYR A 366 -2.22 18.46 2.28
CA TYR A 366 -2.21 19.91 2.51
C TYR A 366 -2.24 20.27 4.00
N SER A 367 -3.12 19.64 4.77
CA SER A 367 -3.20 19.84 6.22
C SER A 367 -1.91 19.42 6.94
N ALA A 368 -1.29 18.32 6.49
CA ALA A 368 -0.01 17.85 6.98
C ALA A 368 1.12 18.84 6.66
N PHE A 369 1.12 19.43 5.46
CA PHE A 369 2.04 20.50 5.08
C PHE A 369 1.90 21.73 5.99
N LEU A 370 0.68 22.21 6.24
CA LEU A 370 0.44 23.38 7.10
C LEU A 370 0.90 23.14 8.54
N SER A 371 0.79 21.91 9.02
CA SER A 371 1.19 21.50 10.38
C SER A 371 2.66 21.11 10.49
N ALA A 372 3.40 21.06 9.37
CA ALA A 372 4.80 20.66 9.34
C ALA A 372 5.73 21.75 9.87
N GLU A 373 6.93 21.35 10.30
CA GLU A 373 7.98 22.28 10.69
C GLU A 373 8.37 23.21 9.53
N ALA A 374 8.81 24.43 9.85
CA ALA A 374 9.16 25.44 8.85
C ALA A 374 10.23 24.97 7.85
N SER A 375 11.18 24.13 8.29
CA SER A 375 12.19 23.51 7.43
C SER A 375 11.57 22.59 6.37
N ILE A 376 10.60 21.75 6.77
CA ILE A 376 9.87 20.86 5.88
C ILE A 376 9.02 21.67 4.91
N GLN A 377 8.28 22.67 5.40
CA GLN A 377 7.48 23.55 4.54
C GLN A 377 8.37 24.24 3.48
N THR A 378 9.54 24.72 3.89
CA THR A 378 10.51 25.33 2.98
C THR A 378 11.01 24.33 1.94
N SER A 379 11.32 23.10 2.34
CA SER A 379 11.73 22.04 1.42
C SER A 379 10.66 21.76 0.35
N ILE A 380 9.39 21.66 0.73
CA ILE A 380 8.26 21.50 -0.20
C ILE A 380 8.14 22.69 -1.16
N ARG A 381 8.27 23.93 -0.66
CA ARG A 381 8.22 25.14 -1.50
C ARG A 381 9.36 25.18 -2.52
N THR A 382 10.58 24.82 -2.10
CA THR A 382 11.75 24.72 -2.99
C THR A 382 11.52 23.66 -4.06
N TYR A 383 11.03 22.48 -3.68
CA TYR A 383 10.75 21.40 -4.62
C TYR A 383 9.69 21.78 -5.67
N LEU A 384 8.63 22.49 -5.26
CA LEU A 384 7.66 23.06 -6.21
C LEU A 384 8.33 24.03 -7.18
N SER A 385 9.19 24.92 -6.68
CA SER A 385 9.94 25.86 -7.53
C SER A 385 10.82 25.13 -8.54
N GLU A 386 11.52 24.07 -8.12
CA GLU A 386 12.37 23.26 -8.99
C GLU A 386 11.57 22.54 -10.08
N ILE A 387 10.40 22.00 -9.74
CA ILE A 387 9.49 21.38 -10.71
C ILE A 387 9.01 22.44 -11.71
N VAL A 388 8.52 23.59 -11.25
CA VAL A 388 8.04 24.64 -12.16
C VAL A 388 9.17 25.14 -13.07
N ALA A 389 10.36 25.37 -12.55
CA ALA A 389 11.52 25.76 -13.35
C ALA A 389 11.85 24.72 -14.43
N ARG A 390 11.85 23.42 -14.06
CA ARG A 390 12.14 22.32 -14.98
C ARG A 390 11.09 22.20 -16.09
N GLU A 391 9.81 22.28 -15.73
CA GLU A 391 8.70 22.09 -16.67
C GLU A 391 8.53 23.27 -17.62
N THR A 392 8.86 24.49 -17.17
CA THR A 392 8.71 25.71 -17.98
C THR A 392 9.99 26.10 -18.71
N GLY A 393 11.15 25.58 -18.28
CA GLY A 393 12.47 26.00 -18.74
C GLY A 393 12.88 27.42 -18.29
N LEU A 394 12.14 28.01 -17.35
CA LEU A 394 12.39 29.36 -16.83
C LEU A 394 13.22 29.32 -15.54
N SER A 395 13.76 30.48 -15.13
CA SER A 395 14.54 30.58 -13.89
C SER A 395 14.32 31.92 -13.18
N GLY A 396 14.79 32.02 -11.93
CA GLY A 396 14.81 33.28 -11.17
C GLY A 396 13.44 33.92 -11.01
N ALA A 397 13.35 35.21 -11.35
CA ALA A 397 12.16 36.03 -11.17
C ALA A 397 10.93 35.49 -11.94
N SER A 398 11.14 34.94 -13.14
CA SER A 398 10.09 34.38 -13.97
C SER A 398 9.38 33.19 -13.29
N VAL A 399 10.13 32.33 -12.61
CA VAL A 399 9.54 31.21 -11.83
C VAL A 399 8.84 31.74 -10.59
N ALA A 400 9.41 32.72 -9.90
CA ALA A 400 8.79 33.33 -8.72
C ALA A 400 7.43 33.99 -9.05
N GLU A 401 7.30 34.61 -10.23
CA GLU A 401 6.05 35.19 -10.69
C GLU A 401 4.97 34.11 -10.94
N ILE A 402 5.33 33.03 -11.66
CA ILE A 402 4.42 31.88 -11.85
C ILE A 402 4.00 31.30 -10.51
N LEU A 403 4.94 31.11 -9.59
CA LEU A 403 4.65 30.59 -8.27
C LEU A 403 3.62 31.45 -7.55
N THR A 404 3.92 32.75 -7.42
CA THR A 404 3.09 33.70 -6.67
C THR A 404 1.64 33.71 -7.17
N GLU A 405 1.45 33.69 -8.48
CA GLU A 405 0.12 33.83 -9.06
C GLU A 405 -0.66 32.51 -9.15
N CYS A 406 0.03 31.40 -9.44
CA CYS A 406 -0.61 30.11 -9.63
C CYS A 406 -0.81 29.34 -8.31
N PHE A 407 0.10 29.50 -7.35
CA PHE A 407 0.23 28.58 -6.22
C PHE A 407 0.20 29.23 -4.84
N TYR A 408 0.34 30.55 -4.74
CA TYR A 408 0.24 31.28 -3.48
C TYR A 408 -1.04 32.12 -3.39
N ASN A 409 -1.52 32.34 -2.17
CA ASN A 409 -2.60 33.28 -1.87
C ASN A 409 -2.06 34.70 -1.65
N GLU A 410 -2.97 35.64 -1.40
CA GLU A 410 -2.64 37.06 -1.16
C GLU A 410 -1.74 37.27 0.06
N ASN A 411 -1.72 36.31 1.00
CA ASN A 411 -0.87 36.31 2.19
C ASN A 411 0.49 35.63 1.95
N TYR A 412 0.82 35.27 0.72
CA TYR A 412 2.02 34.49 0.37
C TYR A 412 2.08 33.11 1.04
N GLU A 413 0.93 32.51 1.32
CA GLU A 413 0.82 31.13 1.77
C GLU A 413 0.50 30.20 0.60
N LEU A 414 1.09 29.01 0.64
CA LEU A 414 0.90 28.00 -0.40
C LEU A 414 -0.55 27.48 -0.36
N LYS A 415 -1.21 27.41 -1.52
CA LYS A 415 -2.58 26.92 -1.66
C LYS A 415 -2.64 25.40 -1.86
N GLU A 416 -3.84 24.83 -1.75
CA GLU A 416 -4.11 23.41 -1.99
C GLU A 416 -3.76 22.98 -3.44
N GLU A 417 -3.90 23.88 -4.40
CA GLU A 417 -3.57 23.65 -5.81
C GLU A 417 -2.09 23.31 -6.01
N ALA A 418 -1.20 23.84 -5.17
CA ALA A 418 0.21 23.49 -5.20
C ALA A 418 0.43 22.02 -4.83
N ILE A 419 -0.25 21.53 -3.80
CA ILE A 419 -0.21 20.12 -3.41
C ILE A 419 -0.82 19.24 -4.49
N THR A 420 -1.95 19.66 -5.07
CA THR A 420 -2.58 18.96 -6.21
C THR A 420 -1.60 18.82 -7.38
N TYR A 421 -0.90 19.90 -7.72
CA TYR A 421 0.10 19.91 -8.79
C TYR A 421 1.29 18.99 -8.49
N LEU A 422 1.83 19.03 -7.26
CA LEU A 422 2.92 18.14 -6.84
C LEU A 422 2.49 16.66 -6.91
N LEU A 423 1.31 16.31 -6.39
CA LEU A 423 0.79 14.95 -6.45
C LEU A 423 0.52 14.48 -7.89
N TYR A 424 0.08 15.38 -8.77
CA TYR A 424 -0.01 15.10 -10.20
C TYR A 424 1.37 14.82 -10.82
N LYS A 425 2.38 15.65 -10.52
CA LYS A 425 3.75 15.45 -11.04
C LYS A 425 4.43 14.20 -10.52
N MET A 426 4.08 13.76 -9.31
CA MET A 426 4.51 12.47 -8.75
C MET A 426 3.73 11.28 -9.34
N GLY A 427 2.74 11.50 -10.21
CA GLY A 427 1.92 10.45 -10.82
C GLY A 427 0.87 9.85 -9.88
N VAL A 428 0.63 10.45 -8.71
CA VAL A 428 -0.40 10.05 -7.74
C VAL A 428 -1.80 10.42 -8.25
N LEU A 429 -1.89 11.56 -8.95
CA LEU A 429 -3.12 12.03 -9.60
C LEU A 429 -2.98 12.01 -11.12
N LEU A 430 -4.11 11.88 -11.80
CA LEU A 430 -4.26 12.04 -13.25
C LEU A 430 -5.21 13.20 -13.52
N ALA A 431 -4.90 13.99 -14.55
CA ALA A 431 -5.74 15.08 -15.04
C ALA A 431 -6.51 14.64 -16.30
N PHE A 432 -7.77 15.04 -16.40
CA PHE A 432 -8.68 14.76 -17.52
C PHE A 432 -9.22 16.05 -18.16
#